data_AF-A0A4V1IPJ6-F1
#
_entry.id   AF-A0A4V1IPJ6-F1
#
_cell.length_a   1.000
_cell.length_b   1.000
_cell.length_c   1.000
_cell.angle_alpha   90.00
_cell.angle_beta   90.00
_cell.angle_gamma   90.00
#
_symmetry.space_group_name_H-M   'P 1'
#
loop_
_entity.id
_entity.type
_entity.pdbx_description
1 polymer ?
#
loop_
_entity_poly.entity_id
_entity_poly.type
_entity_poly.pdbx_seq_one_letter_code
_entity_poly.pdbx_strand_id
1 'polypeptide(L)'
;FPVTGPETWDDIETQATAILAGEVARGNTVLQGYTAQLAAYEGLTCNTLEWFASSGGGTFLDPDTGLVTVYNNASVAMVQRLRRWVTADIIKATGLFYSEVDAMQTWLQGNAVFMRIWDPWESTAEAHAAVPFPFGKRMLPGNVSTRFTVGYGVNAGGTNIPAAAKMASFLGTPASQRGKIYDPDGANNIAPFSTSIYSDPEVCAYVGQATCDIARTVTYLDRPVALMGTNWPTVSQLIFTAMHSILLGELDPDAGLQQLEYDIQTKLKQRMGAVCPDGKSVLAATNYWRDPVEEDLSRAFYNCGTEGPWGRWGSQAGFSRFDSNRDLISSLLRTDCAANVKMGTTNGVTNGEPPHTNSCISPRPPFAVAPQPPRHPTIIELVSPAAIHPCPART
;
A
#
# COMPACT_ATOMS: atom_id res chain seq x y z
N PHE A 1 22.14 8.03 20.03
CA PHE A 1 21.55 6.69 19.87
C PHE A 1 21.85 6.25 18.44
N PRO A 2 22.32 5.02 18.17
CA PRO A 2 22.58 4.58 16.80
C PRO A 2 21.25 4.27 16.09
N VAL A 3 20.96 4.96 14.98
CA VAL A 3 19.84 4.57 14.12
C VAL A 3 20.21 3.28 13.41
N THR A 4 19.56 2.17 13.77
CA THR A 4 19.50 0.99 12.92
C THR A 4 18.36 1.17 11.93
N GLY A 5 18.50 0.68 10.70
CA GLY A 5 17.33 0.60 9.82
C GLY A 5 16.34 -0.41 10.42
N PRO A 6 15.10 0.00 10.74
CA PRO A 6 14.14 -0.85 11.46
C PRO A 6 13.63 -2.00 10.59
N GLU A 7 13.12 -3.06 11.23
CA GLU A 7 12.47 -4.20 10.57
C GLU A 7 11.00 -4.34 11.02
N THR A 8 10.66 -3.79 12.20
CA THR A 8 9.33 -3.80 12.82
C THR A 8 8.84 -2.38 13.15
N TRP A 9 7.52 -2.23 13.38
CA TRP A 9 6.96 -0.98 13.92
C TRP A 9 7.44 -0.69 15.35
N ASP A 10 7.77 -1.72 16.13
CA ASP A 10 8.32 -1.58 17.49
C ASP A 10 9.77 -1.09 17.49
N ASP A 11 10.57 -1.41 16.47
CA ASP A 11 11.87 -0.77 16.25
C ASP A 11 11.70 0.74 16.01
N ILE A 12 10.73 1.14 15.17
CA ILE A 12 10.45 2.56 14.89
C ILE A 12 10.04 3.28 16.19
N GLU A 13 9.08 2.72 16.95
CA GLU A 13 8.62 3.28 18.24
C GLU A 13 9.77 3.40 19.25
N THR A 14 10.58 2.35 19.41
CA THR A 14 11.71 2.29 20.35
C THR A 14 12.81 3.29 19.99
N GLN A 15 13.24 3.30 18.73
CA GLN A 15 14.31 4.19 18.28
C GLN A 15 13.89 5.65 18.28
N ALA A 16 12.68 5.96 17.79
CA ALA A 16 12.13 7.31 17.81
C ALA A 16 12.06 7.86 19.24
N THR A 17 11.47 7.10 20.17
CA THR A 17 11.36 7.49 21.59
C THR A 17 12.72 7.77 22.21
N ALA A 18 13.70 6.89 21.99
CA ALA A 18 15.05 7.04 22.56
C ALA A 18 15.85 8.20 21.96
N ILE A 19 15.61 8.55 20.69
CA ILE A 19 16.23 9.70 20.02
C ILE A 19 15.57 11.01 20.49
N LEU A 20 14.23 11.08 20.47
CA LEU A 20 13.48 12.26 20.91
C LEU A 20 13.78 12.61 22.37
N ALA A 21 13.83 11.64 23.27
CA ALA A 21 14.19 11.89 24.67
C ALA A 21 15.61 12.50 24.81
N GLY A 22 16.57 12.04 23.99
CA GLY A 22 17.93 12.57 23.96
C GLY A 22 18.05 13.98 23.36
N GLU A 23 17.20 14.31 22.39
CA GLU A 23 17.16 15.61 21.71
C GLU A 23 16.40 16.66 22.52
N VAL A 24 15.27 16.30 23.14
CA VAL A 24 14.55 17.14 24.11
C VAL A 24 15.45 17.47 25.30
N ALA A 25 16.26 16.52 25.79
CA ALA A 25 17.27 16.76 26.83
C ALA A 25 18.41 17.72 26.41
N ARG A 26 18.52 18.04 25.11
CA ARG A 26 19.43 19.06 24.55
C ARG A 26 18.72 20.35 24.16
N GLY A 27 17.41 20.46 24.39
CA GLY A 27 16.57 21.60 24.00
C GLY A 27 16.02 21.54 22.57
N ASN A 28 16.28 20.46 21.81
CA ASN A 28 15.67 20.26 20.50
C ASN A 28 14.28 19.62 20.66
N THR A 29 13.25 20.46 20.65
CA THR A 29 11.83 20.05 20.71
C THR A 29 11.13 20.05 19.35
N VAL A 30 11.85 20.42 18.28
CA VAL A 30 11.31 20.57 16.91
C VAL A 30 11.30 19.24 16.16
N LEU A 31 12.31 18.39 16.40
CA LEU A 31 12.38 17.03 15.85
C LEU A 31 11.13 16.19 16.20
N GLN A 32 10.64 15.42 15.24
CA GLN A 32 9.66 14.35 15.45
C GLN A 32 10.23 12.97 15.07
N GLY A 33 9.61 11.91 15.55
CA GLY A 33 10.06 10.54 15.36
C GLY A 33 9.76 9.98 13.97
N TYR A 34 8.58 10.25 13.43
CA TYR A 34 8.06 9.68 12.20
C TYR A 34 7.23 10.71 11.44
N THR A 35 7.53 10.93 10.16
CA THR A 35 6.78 11.81 9.25
C THR A 35 6.24 11.03 8.04
N ALA A 36 5.02 11.33 7.63
CA ALA A 36 4.31 10.61 6.57
C ALA A 36 3.12 11.43 6.03
N GLN A 37 2.38 10.85 5.09
CA GLN A 37 1.21 11.46 4.47
C GLN A 37 -0.02 11.22 5.34
N LEU A 38 -0.25 12.12 6.31
CA LEU A 38 -1.25 11.92 7.37
C LEU A 38 -2.46 12.84 7.27
N ALA A 39 -2.50 13.78 6.31
CA ALA A 39 -3.70 14.57 6.03
C ALA A 39 -4.89 13.69 5.58
N ALA A 40 -6.11 14.22 5.67
CA ALA A 40 -7.33 13.55 5.21
C ALA A 40 -7.46 13.52 3.66
N TYR A 41 -6.69 12.64 3.01
CA TYR A 41 -6.74 12.36 1.57
C TYR A 41 -6.20 10.95 1.23
N GLU A 42 -6.18 10.58 -0.06
CA GLU A 42 -5.71 9.28 -0.59
C GLU A 42 -4.33 8.83 -0.05
N GLY A 43 -3.43 9.77 0.29
CA GLY A 43 -2.12 9.44 0.88
C GLY A 43 -2.23 8.74 2.25
N LEU A 44 -3.22 9.12 3.07
CA LEU A 44 -3.52 8.45 4.34
C LEU A 44 -4.19 7.09 4.11
N THR A 45 -5.03 6.93 3.06
CA THR A 45 -5.54 5.60 2.65
C THR A 45 -4.38 4.66 2.29
N CYS A 46 -3.35 5.15 1.59
CA CYS A 46 -2.16 4.36 1.25
C CYS A 46 -1.32 3.97 2.49
N ASN A 47 -1.10 4.91 3.41
CA ASN A 47 -0.41 4.62 4.68
C ASN A 47 -1.20 3.60 5.52
N THR A 48 -2.53 3.72 5.57
CA THR A 48 -3.39 2.79 6.32
C THR A 48 -3.36 1.38 5.74
N LEU A 49 -3.28 1.25 4.41
CA LEU A 49 -3.17 -0.06 3.75
C LEU A 49 -1.85 -0.76 4.11
N GLU A 50 -0.75 0.00 4.14
CA GLU A 50 0.56 -0.48 4.59
C GLU A 50 0.55 -0.88 6.07
N TRP A 51 -0.01 -0.04 6.95
CA TRP A 51 -0.12 -0.34 8.39
C TRP A 51 -0.95 -1.60 8.67
N PHE A 52 -2.09 -1.77 7.99
CA PHE A 52 -2.97 -2.92 8.23
C PHE A 52 -2.36 -4.21 7.65
N ALA A 53 -1.86 -4.20 6.42
CA ALA A 53 -1.25 -5.39 5.83
C ALA A 53 0.00 -5.84 6.61
N SER A 54 0.85 -4.91 7.03
CA SER A 54 2.06 -5.22 7.82
C SER A 54 1.78 -5.61 9.27
N SER A 55 0.62 -5.28 9.85
CA SER A 55 0.22 -5.74 11.19
C SER A 55 -0.59 -7.04 11.19
N GLY A 56 -1.06 -7.50 10.01
CA GLY A 56 -1.96 -8.65 9.88
C GLY A 56 -3.46 -8.29 9.84
N GLY A 57 -3.81 -7.02 9.74
CA GLY A 57 -5.17 -6.50 9.56
C GLY A 57 -5.75 -6.58 8.14
N GLY A 58 -4.99 -7.10 7.17
CA GLY A 58 -5.45 -7.31 5.79
C GLY A 58 -5.46 -6.06 4.92
N THR A 59 -6.18 -6.12 3.80
CA THR A 59 -6.09 -5.17 2.66
C THR A 59 -7.34 -4.29 2.49
N PHE A 60 -8.04 -3.99 3.59
CA PHE A 60 -9.39 -3.40 3.67
C PHE A 60 -10.52 -4.28 3.12
N LEU A 61 -10.26 -4.95 2.00
CA LEU A 61 -11.11 -5.94 1.37
C LEU A 61 -10.22 -7.11 0.96
N ASP A 62 -10.59 -8.32 1.37
CA ASP A 62 -9.94 -9.56 0.94
C ASP A 62 -10.32 -9.86 -0.53
N PRO A 63 -9.35 -10.08 -1.44
CA PRO A 63 -9.64 -10.17 -2.86
C PRO A 63 -10.24 -11.52 -3.29
N ASP A 64 -9.94 -12.61 -2.58
CA ASP A 64 -10.40 -13.97 -2.92
C ASP A 64 -11.82 -14.24 -2.41
N THR A 65 -12.16 -13.66 -1.26
CA THR A 65 -13.41 -13.90 -0.53
C THR A 65 -14.39 -12.72 -0.59
N GLY A 66 -13.92 -11.53 -0.96
CA GLY A 66 -14.73 -10.31 -1.04
C GLY A 66 -15.13 -9.73 0.32
N LEU A 67 -14.43 -10.11 1.39
CA LEU A 67 -14.76 -9.76 2.78
C LEU A 67 -14.10 -8.45 3.19
N VAL A 68 -14.85 -7.55 3.83
CA VAL A 68 -14.28 -6.33 4.41
C VAL A 68 -13.47 -6.71 5.65
N THR A 69 -12.24 -6.21 5.77
CA THR A 69 -11.28 -6.60 6.82
C THR A 69 -10.85 -5.44 7.72
N VAL A 70 -11.38 -4.23 7.53
CA VAL A 70 -10.86 -3.03 8.23
C VAL A 70 -10.99 -3.12 9.75
N TYR A 71 -12.00 -3.83 10.26
CA TYR A 71 -12.24 -3.99 11.70
C TYR A 71 -11.82 -5.38 12.19
N ASN A 72 -10.65 -5.44 12.83
CA ASN A 72 -10.15 -6.63 13.51
C ASN A 72 -9.09 -6.23 14.55
N ASN A 73 -8.72 -7.16 15.44
CA ASN A 73 -7.78 -6.93 16.54
C ASN A 73 -6.41 -6.35 16.10
N ALA A 74 -5.89 -6.75 14.93
CA ALA A 74 -4.59 -6.28 14.43
C ALA A 74 -4.68 -4.86 13.85
N SER A 75 -5.77 -4.53 13.14
CA SER A 75 -6.07 -3.16 12.72
C SER A 75 -6.25 -2.24 13.94
N VAL A 76 -7.11 -2.63 14.90
CA VAL A 76 -7.38 -1.85 16.12
C VAL A 76 -6.09 -1.62 16.93
N ALA A 77 -5.26 -2.66 17.15
CA ALA A 77 -4.00 -2.53 17.86
C ALA A 77 -3.00 -1.61 17.14
N MET A 78 -2.95 -1.63 15.81
CA MET A 78 -2.07 -0.76 15.02
C MET A 78 -2.54 0.71 15.03
N VAL A 79 -3.84 0.96 14.92
CA VAL A 79 -4.37 2.33 15.05
C VAL A 79 -4.21 2.87 16.48
N GLN A 80 -4.38 2.02 17.50
CA GLN A 80 -4.05 2.37 18.89
C GLN A 80 -2.55 2.69 19.06
N ARG A 81 -1.63 1.99 18.38
CA ARG A 81 -0.20 2.35 18.35
C ARG A 81 0.00 3.75 17.78
N LEU A 82 -0.57 4.03 16.60
CA LEU A 82 -0.41 5.33 15.94
C LEU A 82 -1.02 6.49 16.77
N ARG A 83 -2.17 6.27 17.44
CA ARG A 83 -2.74 7.25 18.38
C ARG A 83 -1.81 7.50 19.57
N ARG A 84 -1.11 6.48 20.10
CA ARG A 84 -0.05 6.68 21.11
C ARG A 84 1.12 7.49 20.55
N TRP A 85 1.57 7.22 19.32
CA TRP A 85 2.65 7.96 18.68
C TRP A 85 2.35 9.46 18.54
N VAL A 86 1.09 9.83 18.25
CA VAL A 86 0.62 11.22 18.28
C VAL A 86 0.72 11.81 19.68
N THR A 87 0.21 11.11 20.71
CA THR A 87 0.28 11.61 22.11
C THR A 87 1.70 11.66 22.70
N ALA A 88 2.67 11.02 22.05
CA ALA A 88 4.07 10.94 22.47
C ALA A 88 5.02 11.82 21.61
N ASP A 89 4.48 12.67 20.72
CA ASP A 89 5.24 13.53 19.80
C ASP A 89 6.18 12.76 18.83
N ILE A 90 6.02 11.43 18.72
CA ILE A 90 6.64 10.61 17.67
C ILE A 90 6.08 11.05 16.31
N ILE A 91 4.77 11.26 16.24
CA ILE A 91 4.11 12.03 15.19
C ILE A 91 3.67 13.35 15.83
N LYS A 92 4.18 14.50 15.38
CA LYS A 92 3.70 15.79 15.92
C LYS A 92 2.29 16.09 15.43
N ALA A 93 1.51 16.83 16.21
CA ALA A 93 0.16 17.25 15.84
C ALA A 93 0.09 18.00 14.49
N THR A 94 1.13 18.74 14.12
CA THR A 94 1.27 19.36 12.77
C THR A 94 1.43 18.33 11.66
N GLY A 95 2.06 17.19 11.95
CA GLY A 95 2.27 16.09 11.01
C GLY A 95 0.97 15.47 10.50
N LEU A 96 -0.11 15.52 11.30
CA LEU A 96 -1.46 15.10 10.91
C LEU A 96 -2.08 15.92 9.77
N PHE A 97 -1.40 16.95 9.27
CA PHE A 97 -1.85 17.76 8.14
C PHE A 97 -0.89 17.69 6.94
N TYR A 98 0.09 16.78 6.95
CA TYR A 98 1.10 16.68 5.91
C TYR A 98 0.63 15.88 4.67
N SER A 99 0.91 16.45 3.49
CA SER A 99 0.97 15.75 2.20
C SER A 99 2.33 15.06 2.00
N GLU A 100 2.58 14.48 0.82
CA GLU A 100 3.94 14.05 0.45
C GLU A 100 4.98 15.18 0.57
N VAL A 101 4.63 16.40 0.14
CA VAL A 101 5.55 17.54 0.10
C VAL A 101 5.95 17.95 1.51
N ASP A 102 4.99 18.10 2.42
CA ASP A 102 5.22 18.61 3.77
C ASP A 102 6.03 17.60 4.60
N ALA A 103 5.73 16.30 4.44
CA ALA A 103 6.48 15.23 5.08
C ALA A 103 7.94 15.21 4.61
N MET A 104 8.16 15.31 3.29
CA MET A 104 9.48 15.34 2.68
C MET A 104 10.28 16.58 3.07
N GLN A 105 9.68 17.78 3.03
CA GLN A 105 10.33 19.02 3.44
C GLN A 105 10.70 19.01 4.93
N THR A 106 9.86 18.44 5.79
CA THR A 106 10.16 18.32 7.22
C THR A 106 11.36 17.39 7.47
N TRP A 107 11.48 16.29 6.72
CA TRP A 107 12.65 15.41 6.80
C TRP A 107 13.92 16.05 6.22
N LEU A 108 13.83 16.72 5.06
CA LEU A 108 14.94 17.43 4.41
C LEU A 108 15.55 18.54 5.29
N GLN A 109 14.75 19.14 6.17
CA GLN A 109 15.20 20.13 7.16
C GLN A 109 15.85 19.49 8.41
N GLY A 110 15.95 18.16 8.47
CA GLY A 110 16.45 17.41 9.63
C GLY A 110 15.45 17.29 10.79
N ASN A 111 14.17 17.63 10.59
CA ASN A 111 13.15 17.69 11.64
C ASN A 111 12.30 16.40 11.76
N ALA A 112 12.71 15.30 11.13
CA ALA A 112 12.14 13.97 11.35
C ALA A 112 13.21 12.87 11.36
N VAL A 113 13.12 11.90 12.29
CA VAL A 113 14.05 10.75 12.36
C VAL A 113 13.75 9.75 11.24
N PHE A 114 12.50 9.31 11.13
CA PHE A 114 12.01 8.40 10.09
C PHE A 114 11.01 9.10 9.17
N MET A 115 10.99 8.71 7.90
CA MET A 115 10.03 9.19 6.90
C MET A 115 9.46 8.02 6.09
N ARG A 116 8.14 8.03 5.86
CA ARG A 116 7.49 7.23 4.81
C ARG A 116 7.21 8.15 3.62
N ILE A 117 7.75 7.79 2.46
CA ILE A 117 7.61 8.52 1.20
C ILE A 117 7.64 7.55 0.01
N TRP A 118 7.26 8.00 -1.19
CA TRP A 118 7.29 7.21 -2.42
C TRP A 118 8.68 7.25 -3.10
N ASP A 119 9.13 6.16 -3.74
CA ASP A 119 10.41 6.05 -4.48
C ASP A 119 10.79 7.26 -5.39
N PRO A 120 9.89 7.82 -6.22
CA PRO A 120 10.24 8.96 -7.09
C PRO A 120 10.54 10.26 -6.30
N TRP A 121 10.00 10.34 -5.08
CA TRP A 121 10.16 11.46 -4.15
C TRP A 121 11.31 11.19 -3.17
N GLU A 122 11.58 9.93 -2.88
CA GLU A 122 12.71 9.46 -2.09
C GLU A 122 14.03 9.80 -2.78
N SER A 123 14.18 9.45 -4.06
CA SER A 123 15.31 9.88 -4.89
C SER A 123 15.46 11.42 -4.99
N THR A 124 14.35 12.15 -5.05
CA THR A 124 14.34 13.63 -4.99
C THR A 124 14.83 14.13 -3.62
N ALA A 125 14.51 13.41 -2.54
CA ALA A 125 15.00 13.71 -1.20
C ALA A 125 16.51 13.40 -1.08
N GLU A 126 17.00 12.25 -1.55
CA GLU A 126 18.43 11.92 -1.55
C GLU A 126 19.27 12.98 -2.30
N ALA A 127 18.77 13.47 -3.44
CA ALA A 127 19.43 14.49 -4.26
C ALA A 127 19.44 15.91 -3.65
N HIS A 128 18.59 16.18 -2.65
CA HIS A 128 18.44 17.50 -2.03
C HIS A 128 18.66 17.51 -0.50
N ALA A 129 19.03 16.38 0.09
CA ALA A 129 19.25 16.21 1.52
C ALA A 129 20.51 16.97 2.01
N ALA A 130 20.31 18.20 2.50
CA ALA A 130 21.33 18.99 3.18
C ALA A 130 21.49 18.63 4.68
N VAL A 131 21.04 17.42 5.09
CA VAL A 131 21.04 17.00 6.50
C VAL A 131 22.45 16.66 6.99
N PRO A 132 22.84 17.03 8.23
CA PRO A 132 24.19 16.85 8.74
C PRO A 132 24.48 15.43 9.27
N PHE A 133 23.62 14.45 8.94
CA PHE A 133 23.68 13.09 9.46
C PHE A 133 23.61 12.03 8.34
N PRO A 134 24.25 10.85 8.50
CA PRO A 134 24.05 9.74 7.57
C PRO A 134 22.60 9.28 7.56
N PHE A 135 22.05 9.08 6.36
CA PHE A 135 20.71 8.53 6.14
C PHE A 135 20.78 7.30 5.23
N GLY A 136 19.62 6.67 4.99
CA GLY A 136 19.48 5.58 4.02
C GLY A 136 18.08 4.98 4.07
N LYS A 137 17.71 4.30 2.97
CA LYS A 137 16.38 3.71 2.77
C LYS A 137 16.29 2.22 3.12
N ARG A 138 15.09 1.79 3.49
CA ARG A 138 14.68 0.39 3.67
C ARG A 138 13.20 0.23 3.34
N MET A 139 12.78 -1.03 3.22
CA MET A 139 11.37 -1.40 3.23
C MET A 139 10.66 -0.98 4.53
N LEU A 140 9.36 -0.70 4.42
CA LEU A 140 8.49 -0.63 5.60
C LEU A 140 8.41 -2.00 6.29
N PRO A 141 8.09 -2.04 7.61
CA PRO A 141 7.83 -3.27 8.33
C PRO A 141 6.88 -4.22 7.60
N GLY A 142 7.11 -5.52 7.72
CA GLY A 142 6.37 -6.54 6.95
C GLY A 142 6.73 -6.61 5.46
N ASN A 143 7.68 -5.81 4.97
CA ASN A 143 8.15 -5.81 3.57
C ASN A 143 7.03 -5.51 2.55
N VAL A 144 6.19 -4.51 2.86
CA VAL A 144 5.04 -4.09 2.04
C VAL A 144 5.19 -2.67 1.49
N SER A 145 4.49 -2.37 0.39
CA SER A 145 4.26 -1.01 -0.09
C SER A 145 2.95 -0.93 -0.89
N THR A 146 2.15 0.13 -0.72
CA THR A 146 0.97 0.36 -1.56
C THR A 146 1.39 0.62 -2.99
N ARG A 147 0.79 -0.10 -3.95
CA ARG A 147 1.13 0.08 -5.37
C ARG A 147 0.73 1.48 -5.85
N PHE A 148 1.74 2.27 -6.20
CA PHE A 148 1.60 3.40 -7.12
C PHE A 148 1.81 2.90 -8.56
N THR A 149 0.98 3.32 -9.51
CA THR A 149 1.10 2.96 -10.93
C THR A 149 0.42 4.01 -11.78
N VAL A 150 1.07 4.43 -12.87
CA VAL A 150 0.49 5.29 -13.90
C VAL A 150 0.15 4.44 -15.13
N GLY A 151 -1.14 4.20 -15.34
CA GLY A 151 -1.65 3.49 -16.52
C GLY A 151 -1.91 4.42 -17.71
N TYR A 152 -1.68 3.92 -18.94
CA TYR A 152 -1.93 4.68 -20.17
C TYR A 152 -3.26 4.29 -20.81
N GLY A 153 -4.31 5.05 -20.49
CA GLY A 153 -5.64 4.90 -21.09
C GLY A 153 -5.79 5.64 -22.43
N VAL A 154 -6.62 5.10 -23.33
CA VAL A 154 -7.05 5.78 -24.55
C VAL A 154 -8.51 6.23 -24.39
N ASN A 155 -8.78 7.51 -24.61
CA ASN A 155 -10.15 8.04 -24.55
C ASN A 155 -10.98 7.47 -25.72
N ALA A 156 -12.06 6.73 -25.39
CA ALA A 156 -12.97 6.12 -26.36
C ALA A 156 -13.75 7.14 -27.23
N GLY A 157 -13.86 8.40 -26.79
CA GLY A 157 -14.39 9.52 -27.59
C GLY A 157 -13.33 10.28 -28.39
N GLY A 158 -12.08 9.81 -28.42
CA GLY A 158 -10.97 10.49 -29.11
C GLY A 158 -11.05 10.43 -30.63
N THR A 159 -10.63 11.51 -31.31
CA THR A 159 -10.64 11.60 -32.78
C THR A 159 -9.54 10.79 -33.48
N ASN A 160 -8.51 10.33 -32.76
CA ASN A 160 -7.41 9.54 -33.30
C ASN A 160 -7.01 8.37 -32.37
N ILE A 161 -7.99 7.53 -32.05
CA ILE A 161 -7.81 6.30 -31.25
C ILE A 161 -6.66 5.42 -31.77
N PRO A 162 -6.46 5.18 -33.09
CA PRO A 162 -5.37 4.32 -33.56
C PRO A 162 -3.96 4.86 -33.29
N ALA A 163 -3.74 6.17 -33.29
CA ALA A 163 -2.46 6.75 -32.92
C ALA A 163 -2.25 6.76 -31.39
N ALA A 164 -3.30 7.10 -30.63
CA ALA A 164 -3.26 7.08 -29.17
C ALA A 164 -2.99 5.66 -28.63
N ALA A 165 -3.61 4.63 -29.21
CA ALA A 165 -3.37 3.23 -28.86
C ALA A 165 -1.92 2.81 -29.15
N LYS A 166 -1.34 3.20 -30.30
CA LYS A 166 0.08 2.94 -30.59
C LYS A 166 1.01 3.60 -29.58
N MET A 167 0.73 4.84 -29.16
CA MET A 167 1.52 5.55 -28.16
C MET A 167 1.42 4.88 -26.78
N ALA A 168 0.20 4.53 -26.34
CA ALA A 168 0.00 3.80 -25.08
C ALA A 168 0.70 2.43 -25.08
N SER A 169 0.65 1.69 -26.21
CA SER A 169 1.40 0.43 -26.37
C SER A 169 2.91 0.65 -26.30
N PHE A 170 3.45 1.69 -26.94
CA PHE A 170 4.88 2.03 -26.90
C PHE A 170 5.35 2.37 -25.49
N LEU A 171 4.61 3.21 -24.76
CA LEU A 171 4.92 3.64 -23.40
C LEU A 171 4.92 2.48 -22.38
N GLY A 172 4.21 1.39 -22.67
CA GLY A 172 4.25 0.16 -21.88
C GLY A 172 5.49 -0.72 -22.14
N THR A 173 6.24 -0.50 -23.23
CA THR A 173 7.36 -1.39 -23.61
C THR A 173 8.55 -1.33 -22.63
N PRO A 174 9.33 -2.43 -22.48
CA PRO A 174 10.58 -2.40 -21.72
C PRO A 174 11.57 -1.34 -22.20
N ALA A 175 11.56 -1.01 -23.50
CA ALA A 175 12.40 0.06 -24.07
C ALA A 175 11.98 1.44 -23.54
N SER A 176 10.68 1.77 -23.57
CA SER A 176 10.20 3.03 -22.99
C SER A 176 10.33 3.07 -21.46
N GLN A 177 10.28 1.93 -20.77
CA GLN A 177 10.53 1.86 -19.33
C GLN A 177 12.01 2.11 -19.00
N ARG A 178 12.97 1.46 -19.70
CA ARG A 178 14.42 1.75 -19.58
C ARG A 178 14.73 3.22 -19.87
N GLY A 179 14.11 3.80 -20.89
CA GLY A 179 14.30 5.20 -21.26
C GLY A 179 13.91 6.21 -20.17
N LYS A 180 13.05 5.84 -19.22
CA LYS A 180 12.72 6.66 -18.04
C LYS A 180 13.70 6.50 -16.88
N ILE A 181 14.27 5.30 -16.71
CA ILE A 181 15.30 5.04 -15.69
C ILE A 181 16.53 5.91 -15.98
N TYR A 182 16.97 5.90 -17.24
CA TYR A 182 18.16 6.63 -17.69
C TYR A 182 17.85 8.08 -18.13
N ASP A 183 16.74 8.66 -17.68
CA ASP A 183 16.35 10.04 -17.96
C ASP A 183 17.19 11.01 -17.09
N PRO A 184 18.16 11.75 -17.66
CA PRO A 184 19.13 12.53 -16.88
C PRO A 184 18.51 13.76 -16.20
N ASP A 185 17.33 14.20 -16.66
CA ASP A 185 16.60 15.32 -16.06
C ASP A 185 15.75 14.88 -14.87
N GLY A 186 15.70 13.58 -14.53
CA GLY A 186 15.03 13.01 -13.35
C GLY A 186 13.50 13.09 -13.35
N ALA A 187 12.89 13.83 -14.29
CA ALA A 187 11.47 14.17 -14.33
C ALA A 187 10.52 12.97 -14.44
N ASN A 188 11.03 11.79 -14.81
CA ASN A 188 10.25 10.57 -15.04
C ASN A 188 10.62 9.41 -14.10
N ASN A 189 11.19 9.67 -12.91
CA ASN A 189 11.71 8.64 -11.99
C ASN A 189 10.63 7.76 -11.28
N ILE A 190 9.53 7.47 -11.97
CA ILE A 190 8.51 6.51 -11.58
C ILE A 190 9.07 5.10 -11.77
N ALA A 191 9.24 4.38 -10.66
CA ALA A 191 9.55 2.96 -10.60
C ALA A 191 8.87 2.16 -11.74
N PRO A 192 9.64 1.52 -12.64
CA PRO A 192 9.07 0.74 -13.73
C PRO A 192 8.18 -0.39 -13.22
N PHE A 193 7.00 -0.53 -13.83
CA PHE A 193 5.99 -1.51 -13.42
C PHE A 193 6.48 -2.97 -13.52
N SER A 194 7.45 -3.26 -14.39
CA SER A 194 7.98 -4.61 -14.56
C SER A 194 9.15 -4.87 -13.60
N THR A 195 8.90 -5.62 -12.51
CA THR A 195 9.94 -6.05 -11.55
C THR A 195 11.14 -6.74 -12.20
N SER A 196 10.93 -7.39 -13.35
CA SER A 196 11.99 -8.00 -14.17
C SER A 196 13.06 -7.02 -14.66
N ILE A 197 12.80 -5.72 -14.71
CA ILE A 197 13.80 -4.72 -15.13
C ILE A 197 14.93 -4.61 -14.10
N TYR A 198 14.61 -4.80 -12.82
CA TYR A 198 15.57 -4.80 -11.72
C TYR A 198 16.39 -6.10 -11.65
N SER A 199 16.17 -7.07 -12.54
CA SER A 199 17.08 -8.20 -12.75
C SER A 199 18.27 -7.85 -13.65
N ASP A 200 18.26 -6.68 -14.30
CA ASP A 200 19.34 -6.22 -15.17
C ASP A 200 20.46 -5.53 -14.36
N PRO A 201 21.74 -5.97 -14.49
CA PRO A 201 22.84 -5.38 -13.75
C PRO A 201 23.16 -3.93 -14.17
N GLU A 202 22.89 -3.53 -15.41
CA GLU A 202 23.10 -2.14 -15.87
C GLU A 202 22.07 -1.20 -15.23
N VAL A 203 20.84 -1.68 -15.01
CA VAL A 203 19.81 -0.95 -14.27
C VAL A 203 20.26 -0.77 -12.81
N CYS A 204 20.70 -1.85 -12.15
CA CYS A 204 21.12 -1.77 -10.73
C CYS A 204 22.41 -1.00 -10.49
N ALA A 205 23.31 -0.94 -11.48
CA ALA A 205 24.48 -0.06 -11.45
C ALA A 205 24.09 1.43 -11.52
N TYR A 206 22.94 1.76 -12.12
CA TYR A 206 22.43 3.13 -12.22
C TYR A 206 21.53 3.54 -11.04
N VAL A 207 20.49 2.75 -10.72
CA VAL A 207 19.53 3.07 -9.63
C VAL A 207 20.03 2.72 -8.23
N GLY A 208 21.20 2.09 -8.13
CA GLY A 208 21.78 1.59 -6.88
C GLY A 208 21.25 0.21 -6.49
N GLN A 209 22.15 -0.63 -5.96
CA GLN A 209 21.84 -2.03 -5.64
C GLN A 209 20.73 -2.17 -4.59
N ALA A 210 20.70 -1.29 -3.57
CA ALA A 210 19.66 -1.30 -2.53
C ALA A 210 18.25 -1.07 -3.12
N THR A 211 18.11 -0.17 -4.09
CA THR A 211 16.86 0.10 -4.81
C THR A 211 16.39 -1.13 -5.59
N CYS A 212 17.31 -1.82 -6.27
CA CYS A 212 17.02 -3.10 -6.91
C CYS A 212 16.59 -4.19 -5.93
N ASP A 213 17.27 -4.32 -4.78
CA ASP A 213 16.95 -5.36 -3.80
C ASP A 213 15.59 -5.12 -3.12
N ILE A 214 15.27 -3.85 -2.85
CA ILE A 214 13.91 -3.40 -2.49
C ILE A 214 12.89 -3.81 -3.56
N ALA A 215 13.08 -3.38 -4.81
CA ALA A 215 12.10 -3.59 -5.89
C ALA A 215 11.90 -5.06 -6.31
N ARG A 216 12.86 -5.94 -6.02
CA ARG A 216 12.76 -7.40 -6.21
C ARG A 216 12.02 -8.11 -5.06
N THR A 217 11.99 -7.54 -3.85
CA THR A 217 11.52 -8.22 -2.63
C THR A 217 10.22 -7.65 -2.07
N VAL A 218 9.87 -6.42 -2.39
CA VAL A 218 8.64 -5.74 -1.94
C VAL A 218 7.36 -6.49 -2.30
N THR A 219 6.49 -6.67 -1.29
CA THR A 219 5.11 -7.08 -1.51
C THR A 219 4.25 -5.85 -1.82
N TYR A 220 3.94 -5.65 -3.09
CA TYR A 220 3.06 -4.56 -3.51
C TYR A 220 1.59 -4.85 -3.15
N LEU A 221 0.99 -3.96 -2.37
CA LEU A 221 -0.41 -4.01 -1.96
C LEU A 221 -1.27 -3.22 -2.94
N ASP A 222 -2.22 -3.87 -3.59
CA ASP A 222 -3.19 -3.20 -4.44
C ASP A 222 -4.40 -2.72 -3.62
N ARG A 223 -4.72 -1.42 -3.76
CA ARG A 223 -5.99 -0.86 -3.27
C ARG A 223 -7.14 -1.60 -3.99
N PRO A 224 -8.27 -1.90 -3.33
CA PRO A 224 -9.38 -2.68 -3.93
C PRO A 224 -10.21 -1.91 -4.96
N VAL A 225 -9.57 -1.12 -5.83
CA VAL A 225 -10.19 -0.32 -6.90
C VAL A 225 -10.95 -1.21 -7.89
N ALA A 226 -10.43 -2.39 -8.23
CA ALA A 226 -11.13 -3.35 -9.10
C ALA A 226 -12.45 -3.86 -8.48
N LEU A 227 -12.51 -3.97 -7.15
CA LEU A 227 -13.65 -4.50 -6.38
C LEU A 227 -14.63 -3.42 -5.92
N MET A 228 -14.18 -2.17 -5.71
CA MET A 228 -15.06 -1.03 -5.39
C MET A 228 -15.48 -0.20 -6.62
N GLY A 229 -14.66 -0.18 -7.68
CA GLY A 229 -15.00 0.42 -8.98
C GLY A 229 -15.25 1.92 -8.87
N THR A 230 -16.36 2.39 -9.44
CA THR A 230 -16.81 3.79 -9.34
C THR A 230 -17.03 4.25 -7.89
N ASN A 231 -17.21 3.33 -6.94
CA ASN A 231 -17.35 3.65 -5.52
C ASN A 231 -15.98 3.83 -4.82
N TRP A 232 -14.84 3.52 -5.45
CA TRP A 232 -13.52 3.62 -4.80
C TRP A 232 -13.21 5.02 -4.24
N PRO A 233 -13.45 6.15 -4.94
CA PRO A 233 -13.17 7.47 -4.38
C PRO A 233 -13.94 7.75 -3.07
N THR A 234 -15.20 7.31 -2.99
CA THR A 234 -16.01 7.40 -1.77
C THR A 234 -15.52 6.44 -0.67
N VAL A 235 -15.04 5.25 -1.03
CA VAL A 235 -14.49 4.28 -0.07
C VAL A 235 -13.16 4.77 0.51
N SER A 236 -12.28 5.30 -0.33
CA SER A 236 -11.05 5.95 0.13
C SER A 236 -11.35 7.14 1.04
N GLN A 237 -12.35 7.96 0.70
CA GLN A 237 -12.80 9.06 1.57
C GLN A 237 -13.29 8.58 2.94
N LEU A 238 -14.08 7.50 3.01
CA LEU A 238 -14.46 6.90 4.29
C LEU A 238 -13.22 6.47 5.09
N ILE A 239 -12.26 5.79 4.44
CA ILE A 239 -11.02 5.32 5.09
C ILE A 239 -10.20 6.49 5.62
N PHE A 240 -9.83 7.47 4.78
CA PHE A 240 -8.98 8.57 5.24
C PHE A 240 -9.68 9.49 6.24
N THR A 241 -11.00 9.73 6.13
CA THR A 241 -11.72 10.54 7.13
C THR A 241 -11.81 9.82 8.48
N ALA A 242 -12.20 8.54 8.51
CA ALA A 242 -12.25 7.77 9.75
C ALA A 242 -10.87 7.69 10.43
N MET A 243 -9.83 7.37 9.65
CA MET A 243 -8.46 7.32 10.15
C MET A 243 -7.96 8.68 10.67
N HIS A 244 -8.27 9.78 9.99
CA HIS A 244 -7.85 11.11 10.42
C HIS A 244 -8.48 11.50 11.76
N SER A 245 -9.79 11.33 11.93
CA SER A 245 -10.47 11.60 13.21
C SER A 245 -10.03 10.67 14.34
N ILE A 246 -9.62 9.42 14.06
CA ILE A 246 -9.03 8.55 15.09
C ILE A 246 -7.63 9.02 15.50
N LEU A 247 -6.80 9.47 14.54
CA LEU A 247 -5.45 10.00 14.83
C LEU A 247 -5.48 11.35 15.55
N LEU A 248 -6.45 12.22 15.22
CA LEU A 248 -6.78 13.43 15.99
C LEU A 248 -7.35 13.09 17.38
N GLY A 249 -7.85 11.87 17.56
CA GLY A 249 -8.45 11.39 18.81
C GLY A 249 -9.90 11.80 19.02
N GLU A 250 -10.56 12.36 17.99
CA GLU A 250 -11.99 12.70 17.96
C GLU A 250 -12.88 11.44 17.96
N LEU A 251 -12.37 10.36 17.37
CA LEU A 251 -13.05 9.07 17.23
C LEU A 251 -12.24 7.98 17.94
N ASP A 252 -12.93 7.01 18.53
CA ASP A 252 -12.26 5.86 19.16
C ASP A 252 -11.82 4.83 18.11
N PRO A 253 -10.61 4.22 18.22
CA PRO A 253 -10.14 3.22 17.26
C PRO A 253 -11.05 2.00 17.06
N ASP A 254 -11.75 1.55 18.10
CA ASP A 254 -12.56 0.33 18.02
C ASP A 254 -13.90 0.62 17.30
N ALA A 255 -14.68 1.55 17.88
CA ALA A 255 -15.95 2.00 17.31
C ALA A 255 -15.78 2.66 15.92
N GLY A 256 -14.67 3.37 15.70
CA GLY A 256 -14.37 4.04 14.42
C GLY A 256 -14.06 3.06 13.30
N LEU A 257 -13.29 2.00 13.56
CA LEU A 257 -13.05 0.95 12.57
C LEU A 257 -14.29 0.08 12.35
N GLN A 258 -15.08 -0.20 13.40
CA GLN A 258 -16.37 -0.89 13.26
C GLN A 258 -17.36 -0.12 12.37
N GLN A 259 -17.47 1.21 12.55
CA GLN A 259 -18.30 2.06 11.69
C GLN A 259 -17.76 2.11 10.24
N LEU A 260 -16.45 2.25 10.08
CA LEU A 260 -15.80 2.21 8.76
C LEU A 260 -16.09 0.90 8.02
N GLU A 261 -16.06 -0.24 8.71
CA GLU A 261 -16.42 -1.52 8.12
C GLU A 261 -17.86 -1.55 7.61
N TYR A 262 -18.81 -1.10 8.43
CA TYR A 262 -20.22 -1.01 8.06
C TYR A 262 -20.45 -0.13 6.82
N ASP A 263 -19.76 1.01 6.73
CA ASP A 263 -19.90 1.94 5.60
C ASP A 263 -19.27 1.38 4.32
N ILE A 264 -18.10 0.72 4.40
CA ILE A 264 -17.49 0.04 3.25
C ILE A 264 -18.35 -1.14 2.79
N GLN A 265 -18.86 -1.97 3.70
CA GLN A 265 -19.80 -3.03 3.38
C GLN A 265 -21.06 -2.48 2.68
N THR A 266 -21.55 -1.32 3.10
CA THR A 266 -22.70 -0.64 2.48
C THR A 266 -22.37 -0.19 1.06
N LYS A 267 -21.17 0.36 0.81
CA LYS A 267 -20.70 0.72 -0.54
C LYS A 267 -20.47 -0.49 -1.45
N LEU A 268 -20.12 -1.64 -0.89
CA LEU A 268 -19.97 -2.91 -1.62
C LEU A 268 -21.34 -3.49 -2.02
N LYS A 269 -22.29 -3.57 -1.07
CA LYS A 269 -23.68 -3.98 -1.32
C LYS A 269 -24.35 -3.11 -2.40
N GLN A 270 -24.09 -1.80 -2.38
CA GLN A 270 -24.53 -0.85 -3.42
C GLN A 270 -23.95 -1.16 -4.81
N ARG A 271 -22.68 -1.57 -4.94
CA ARG A 271 -22.09 -1.99 -6.23
C ARG A 271 -22.68 -3.33 -6.71
N MET A 272 -22.88 -4.29 -5.81
CA MET A 272 -23.29 -5.65 -6.18
C MET A 272 -24.77 -5.78 -6.61
N GLY A 273 -25.52 -4.67 -6.69
CA GLY A 273 -26.94 -4.69 -7.06
C GLY A 273 -27.86 -5.33 -6.01
N ALA A 274 -27.36 -5.54 -4.79
CA ALA A 274 -28.05 -6.23 -3.71
C ALA A 274 -29.07 -5.30 -3.02
N VAL A 275 -30.18 -5.00 -3.71
CA VAL A 275 -31.26 -4.10 -3.23
C VAL A 275 -32.62 -4.66 -3.70
N CYS A 276 -33.59 -4.88 -2.79
CA CYS A 276 -34.95 -5.24 -3.19
C CYS A 276 -35.64 -4.02 -3.86
N PRO A 277 -36.67 -4.21 -4.70
CA PRO A 277 -37.32 -3.10 -5.43
C PRO A 277 -37.95 -1.98 -4.60
N ASP A 278 -38.09 -2.16 -3.28
CA ASP A 278 -38.57 -1.15 -2.32
C ASP A 278 -37.46 -0.28 -1.72
N GLY A 279 -36.22 -0.41 -2.22
CA GLY A 279 -35.05 0.37 -1.81
C GLY A 279 -34.32 -0.19 -0.57
N LYS A 280 -34.77 -1.31 0.00
CA LYS A 280 -34.08 -1.96 1.12
C LYS A 280 -32.87 -2.76 0.63
N SER A 281 -31.74 -2.63 1.32
CA SER A 281 -30.52 -3.37 1.02
C SER A 281 -30.70 -4.86 1.31
N VAL A 282 -30.32 -5.70 0.34
CA VAL A 282 -30.29 -7.16 0.50
C VAL A 282 -28.96 -7.54 1.14
N LEU A 283 -29.03 -8.31 2.23
CA LEU A 283 -27.88 -9.05 2.74
C LEU A 283 -27.59 -10.21 1.79
N ALA A 284 -26.79 -9.97 0.76
CA ALA A 284 -26.17 -11.02 -0.04
C ALA A 284 -25.21 -11.81 0.87
N ALA A 285 -25.65 -12.96 1.37
CA ALA A 285 -24.94 -13.74 2.38
C ALA A 285 -23.70 -14.45 1.80
N THR A 286 -22.54 -13.79 1.87
CA THR A 286 -21.23 -14.39 1.57
C THR A 286 -20.66 -15.10 2.81
N ASN A 287 -21.36 -16.15 3.28
CA ASN A 287 -20.96 -17.00 4.42
C ASN A 287 -20.44 -16.24 5.66
N TYR A 288 -21.13 -15.15 6.02
CA TYR A 288 -20.72 -14.24 7.10
C TYR A 288 -21.49 -14.50 8.40
N TRP A 289 -20.96 -13.93 9.49
CA TRP A 289 -21.37 -14.06 10.89
C TRP A 289 -20.91 -15.32 11.63
N ARG A 290 -19.89 -15.12 12.47
CA ARG A 290 -19.90 -15.69 13.82
C ARG A 290 -20.64 -14.71 14.73
N ASP A 291 -21.92 -14.99 15.00
CA ASP A 291 -22.53 -14.50 16.24
C ASP A 291 -22.17 -15.50 17.37
N PRO A 292 -21.76 -15.07 18.57
CA PRO A 292 -21.42 -16.00 19.64
C PRO A 292 -22.59 -16.75 20.30
N VAL A 293 -23.86 -16.43 19.98
CA VAL A 293 -25.00 -16.76 20.88
C VAL A 293 -26.10 -17.65 20.28
N GLU A 294 -26.35 -17.66 18.96
CA GLU A 294 -27.39 -18.52 18.34
C GLU A 294 -26.85 -19.44 17.23
N GLU A 295 -27.29 -20.71 17.24
CA GLU A 295 -26.69 -21.83 16.48
C GLU A 295 -27.59 -22.37 15.33
N ASP A 296 -28.70 -21.69 14.99
CA ASP A 296 -29.65 -22.15 13.95
C ASP A 296 -29.50 -21.38 12.62
N LEU A 297 -28.78 -22.01 11.67
CA LEU A 297 -28.55 -21.47 10.33
C LEU A 297 -29.72 -21.67 9.34
N SER A 298 -30.87 -22.21 9.77
CA SER A 298 -32.02 -22.46 8.88
C SER A 298 -32.71 -21.21 8.33
N ARG A 299 -32.36 -20.02 8.83
CA ARG A 299 -33.06 -18.74 8.58
C ARG A 299 -32.30 -17.70 7.76
N ALA A 300 -31.10 -18.00 7.26
CA ALA A 300 -30.21 -17.04 6.59
C ALA A 300 -30.65 -16.52 5.21
N PHE A 301 -31.93 -16.66 4.84
CA PHE A 301 -32.49 -16.27 3.54
C PHE A 301 -33.75 -15.42 3.70
N TYR A 302 -33.64 -14.12 3.43
CA TYR A 302 -34.82 -13.25 3.30
C TYR A 302 -35.34 -13.29 1.87
N ASN A 303 -36.58 -13.74 1.70
CA ASN A 303 -37.28 -13.69 0.42
C ASN A 303 -37.71 -12.23 0.15
N CYS A 304 -37.30 -11.60 -0.96
CA CYS A 304 -37.93 -10.33 -1.43
C CYS A 304 -39.36 -10.69 -1.90
N GLY A 305 -40.29 -10.81 -0.95
CA GLY A 305 -41.56 -11.52 -1.15
C GLY A 305 -42.46 -10.94 -2.22
N THR A 306 -42.99 -11.82 -3.07
CA THR A 306 -44.03 -11.48 -4.08
C THR A 306 -45.42 -11.35 -3.45
N GLU A 307 -45.57 -10.48 -2.46
CA GLU A 307 -46.86 -10.16 -1.82
C GLU A 307 -47.38 -8.80 -2.28
N GLY A 308 -47.79 -8.75 -3.55
CA GLY A 308 -48.82 -7.80 -3.98
C GLY A 308 -50.18 -8.21 -3.39
N PRO A 309 -51.15 -7.29 -3.22
CA PRO A 309 -52.37 -7.50 -2.43
C PRO A 309 -53.42 -8.46 -3.05
N TRP A 310 -53.05 -9.29 -4.03
CA TRP A 310 -53.90 -10.29 -4.69
C TRP A 310 -53.08 -11.56 -4.95
N GLY A 311 -53.44 -12.69 -4.31
CA GLY A 311 -52.59 -13.88 -4.25
C GLY A 311 -53.17 -15.17 -4.84
N ARG A 312 -52.53 -16.30 -4.49
CA ARG A 312 -52.93 -17.70 -4.73
C ARG A 312 -53.07 -18.21 -6.18
N TRP A 313 -51.93 -18.44 -6.83
CA TRP A 313 -51.57 -19.67 -7.58
C TRP A 313 -50.04 -19.82 -7.46
N GLY A 314 -49.37 -20.97 -7.48
CA GLY A 314 -49.76 -22.38 -7.54
C GLY A 314 -48.49 -23.24 -7.26
N SER A 315 -48.63 -24.57 -7.14
CA SER A 315 -47.56 -25.48 -6.70
C SER A 315 -46.29 -25.54 -7.59
N GLN A 316 -45.14 -25.72 -6.94
CA GLN A 316 -43.92 -26.40 -7.44
C GLN A 316 -43.33 -25.93 -8.80
N ALA A 317 -42.36 -25.01 -8.74
CA ALA A 317 -41.41 -24.80 -9.84
C ALA A 317 -40.03 -24.33 -9.34
N GLY A 318 -38.96 -25.00 -9.80
CA GLY A 318 -37.60 -24.45 -9.94
C GLY A 318 -36.84 -23.94 -8.70
N PHE A 319 -36.05 -24.81 -8.06
CA PHE A 319 -34.81 -24.36 -7.41
C PHE A 319 -33.78 -23.99 -8.49
N SER A 320 -33.59 -22.70 -8.79
CA SER A 320 -32.56 -22.21 -9.72
C SER A 320 -31.41 -21.53 -8.98
N ARG A 321 -30.32 -22.28 -8.81
CA ARG A 321 -28.95 -21.93 -8.38
C ARG A 321 -28.62 -20.42 -8.25
N PHE A 322 -28.18 -20.02 -7.06
CA PHE A 322 -27.46 -18.76 -6.79
C PHE A 322 -25.92 -18.90 -6.91
N ASP A 323 -25.41 -19.85 -7.70
CA ASP A 323 -23.97 -20.02 -7.97
C ASP A 323 -23.32 -18.76 -8.59
N SER A 324 -24.14 -17.95 -9.27
CA SER A 324 -23.72 -16.82 -10.09
C SER A 324 -22.92 -15.75 -9.36
N ASN A 325 -23.12 -15.50 -8.06
CA ASN A 325 -22.37 -14.45 -7.35
C ASN A 325 -20.91 -14.84 -7.11
N ARG A 326 -20.61 -16.12 -6.85
CA ARG A 326 -19.21 -16.58 -6.73
C ARG A 326 -18.52 -16.52 -8.09
N ASP A 327 -19.22 -16.94 -9.14
CA ASP A 327 -18.69 -16.86 -10.50
C ASP A 327 -18.62 -15.42 -11.04
N LEU A 328 -19.41 -14.47 -10.55
CA LEU A 328 -19.30 -13.04 -10.86
C LEU A 328 -18.03 -12.44 -10.26
N ILE A 329 -17.75 -12.71 -8.98
CA ILE A 329 -16.49 -12.31 -8.33
C ILE A 329 -15.32 -13.00 -9.04
N SER A 330 -15.40 -14.33 -9.23
CA SER A 330 -14.37 -15.10 -9.95
C SER A 330 -14.27 -14.82 -11.46
N SER A 331 -15.14 -14.02 -12.07
CA SER A 331 -15.00 -13.58 -13.47
C SER A 331 -14.45 -12.16 -13.57
N LEU A 332 -14.86 -11.26 -12.67
CA LEU A 332 -14.18 -9.97 -12.45
C LEU A 332 -12.69 -10.15 -12.11
N LEU A 333 -12.35 -11.18 -11.32
CA LEU A 333 -10.95 -11.55 -11.02
C LEU A 333 -10.20 -12.22 -12.19
N ARG A 334 -10.87 -12.63 -13.27
CA ARG A 334 -10.25 -13.35 -14.41
C ARG A 334 -10.07 -12.51 -15.69
N THR A 335 -10.53 -11.26 -15.71
CA THR A 335 -10.45 -10.41 -16.91
C THR A 335 -9.05 -9.86 -17.23
N ASP A 336 -8.15 -9.75 -16.26
CA ASP A 336 -6.84 -9.08 -16.42
C ASP A 336 -5.63 -10.03 -16.54
N CYS A 337 -5.77 -11.16 -17.26
CA CYS A 337 -4.59 -11.91 -17.75
C CYS A 337 -4.91 -12.83 -18.96
N ALA A 338 -5.18 -12.23 -20.12
CA ALA A 338 -5.47 -12.97 -21.37
C ALA A 338 -4.68 -12.47 -22.60
N ALA A 339 -3.36 -12.33 -22.45
CA ALA A 339 -2.47 -12.09 -23.60
C ALA A 339 -2.42 -13.31 -24.53
N ASN A 340 -2.53 -13.08 -25.84
CA ASN A 340 -2.73 -14.11 -26.87
C ASN A 340 -1.72 -15.28 -26.83
N VAL A 341 -2.22 -16.51 -26.64
CA VAL A 341 -1.56 -17.73 -27.13
C VAL A 341 -2.57 -18.61 -27.88
N LYS A 342 -2.58 -18.49 -29.21
CA LYS A 342 -3.20 -19.50 -30.10
C LYS A 342 -2.18 -20.59 -30.43
N MET A 343 -2.24 -21.72 -29.75
CA MET A 343 -1.81 -23.02 -30.31
C MET A 343 -2.77 -24.11 -29.84
N GLY A 344 -3.23 -24.95 -30.77
CA GLY A 344 -4.29 -25.92 -30.52
C GLY A 344 -4.45 -26.91 -31.66
N THR A 345 -3.48 -27.82 -31.81
CA THR A 345 -3.61 -29.05 -32.60
C THR A 345 -3.15 -30.22 -31.75
N THR A 346 -3.99 -31.25 -31.65
CA THR A 346 -3.81 -32.41 -30.75
C THR A 346 -2.79 -33.42 -31.27
N ASN A 347 -2.16 -34.18 -30.36
CA ASN A 347 -2.09 -35.67 -30.34
C ASN A 347 -1.08 -36.15 -29.26
N GLY A 348 -1.21 -37.40 -28.77
CA GLY A 348 -0.03 -38.15 -28.25
C GLY A 348 0.10 -38.49 -26.75
N VAL A 349 -0.94 -39.03 -26.12
CA VAL A 349 -0.96 -40.32 -25.35
C VAL A 349 0.25 -40.74 -24.44
N THR A 350 -0.11 -41.32 -23.26
CA THR A 350 0.66 -42.21 -22.31
C THR A 350 1.65 -41.66 -21.26
N ASN A 351 1.20 -41.76 -19.99
CA ASN A 351 1.76 -42.50 -18.84
C ASN A 351 3.26 -42.41 -18.43
N GLY A 352 3.50 -42.11 -17.14
CA GLY A 352 4.72 -42.48 -16.41
C GLY A 352 4.85 -41.80 -15.03
N GLU A 353 4.76 -42.56 -13.93
CA GLU A 353 5.05 -42.10 -12.56
C GLU A 353 6.33 -42.78 -11.97
N PRO A 354 6.87 -42.35 -10.82
CA PRO A 354 8.33 -42.27 -10.59
C PRO A 354 8.95 -43.44 -9.82
N PRO A 355 10.27 -43.38 -9.53
CA PRO A 355 10.67 -43.37 -8.11
C PRO A 355 11.92 -42.52 -7.73
N HIS A 356 11.96 -42.10 -6.44
CA HIS A 356 13.07 -41.88 -5.45
C HIS A 356 14.54 -41.54 -5.90
N THR A 357 15.42 -40.83 -5.17
CA THR A 357 15.81 -40.87 -3.72
C THR A 357 16.69 -39.69 -3.21
N ASN A 358 16.50 -39.29 -1.95
CA ASN A 358 17.46 -38.99 -0.84
C ASN A 358 18.70 -38.03 -0.91
N SER A 359 18.92 -37.39 0.26
CA SER A 359 20.19 -36.89 0.89
C SER A 359 20.97 -35.72 0.24
N CYS A 360 21.27 -34.57 0.88
CA CYS A 360 21.79 -34.21 2.24
C CYS A 360 23.32 -34.18 2.36
N ILE A 361 23.91 -33.02 2.73
CA ILE A 361 25.00 -32.79 3.71
C ILE A 361 25.47 -31.31 3.68
N SER A 362 25.99 -30.80 4.81
CA SER A 362 26.61 -29.47 4.99
C SER A 362 27.93 -29.62 5.76
N PRO A 363 28.94 -28.75 5.53
CA PRO A 363 29.69 -28.25 6.69
C PRO A 363 30.15 -26.76 6.62
N ARG A 364 30.39 -26.21 7.82
CA ARG A 364 31.12 -24.97 8.20
C ARG A 364 31.84 -25.26 9.54
N PRO A 365 32.74 -24.41 10.08
CA PRO A 365 33.67 -23.44 9.47
C PRO A 365 35.14 -23.88 9.83
N PRO A 366 36.15 -23.02 10.17
CA PRO A 366 36.15 -22.23 11.43
C PRO A 366 36.98 -20.90 11.50
N PHE A 367 36.77 -20.10 12.57
CA PHE A 367 37.63 -19.03 13.17
C PHE A 367 38.08 -17.78 12.34
N ALA A 368 38.54 -16.65 12.92
CA ALA A 368 38.13 -15.83 14.10
C ALA A 368 38.99 -14.52 14.22
N VAL A 369 38.65 -13.65 15.20
CA VAL A 369 39.46 -12.55 15.83
C VAL A 369 39.43 -11.13 15.23
N ALA A 370 39.32 -10.12 16.11
CA ALA A 370 39.57 -8.67 15.93
C ALA A 370 40.10 -8.06 17.25
N PRO A 371 40.79 -6.89 17.25
CA PRO A 371 40.27 -5.70 18.00
C PRO A 371 40.66 -4.30 17.38
N GLN A 372 40.38 -3.18 18.10
CA GLN A 372 40.54 -1.77 17.67
C GLN A 372 41.28 -0.86 18.73
N PRO A 373 41.26 0.51 18.69
CA PRO A 373 41.51 1.48 17.59
C PRO A 373 42.78 2.36 17.81
N PRO A 374 42.86 3.43 18.67
CA PRO A 374 42.19 4.75 18.73
C PRO A 374 43.11 6.02 18.62
N ARG A 375 42.56 7.21 18.24
CA ARG A 375 42.80 8.61 18.77
C ARG A 375 42.46 9.76 17.77
N HIS A 376 42.36 11.01 18.30
CA HIS A 376 41.91 12.29 17.68
C HIS A 376 43.08 13.30 17.49
N PRO A 377 42.91 14.65 17.35
CA PRO A 377 41.88 15.50 16.69
C PRO A 377 42.49 16.63 15.79
N THR A 378 41.68 17.34 14.98
CA THR A 378 42.03 18.69 14.43
C THR A 378 40.78 19.57 14.27
N ILE A 379 40.90 20.89 14.53
CA ILE A 379 39.88 21.93 14.26
C ILE A 379 40.43 22.89 13.20
N ILE A 380 39.62 23.27 12.21
CA ILE A 380 39.84 24.45 11.34
C ILE A 380 38.49 25.12 11.07
N GLU A 381 38.32 26.37 11.48
CA GLU A 381 37.30 27.29 10.96
C GLU A 381 37.82 28.01 9.71
N LEU A 382 36.93 28.56 8.86
CA LEU A 382 37.02 29.95 8.34
C LEU A 382 35.83 30.31 7.40
N VAL A 383 34.96 31.20 7.91
CA VAL A 383 34.38 32.41 7.25
C VAL A 383 33.79 32.33 5.82
N SER A 384 32.54 32.80 5.69
CA SER A 384 31.87 33.19 4.43
C SER A 384 32.10 34.68 4.11
N PRO A 385 32.13 35.09 2.82
CA PRO A 385 31.06 35.99 2.37
C PRO A 385 30.64 35.93 0.88
N ALA A 386 29.44 36.50 0.64
CA ALA A 386 28.96 37.14 -0.61
C ALA A 386 28.43 36.26 -1.77
N ALA A 387 27.33 36.74 -2.36
CA ALA A 387 26.54 36.09 -3.40
C ALA A 387 26.91 36.55 -4.83
N ILE A 388 26.56 35.73 -5.83
CA ILE A 388 26.42 36.14 -7.24
C ILE A 388 25.08 35.64 -7.81
N HIS A 389 24.53 36.43 -8.75
CA HIS A 389 23.15 36.47 -9.26
C HIS A 389 22.57 35.19 -9.92
N PRO A 390 21.21 35.11 -10.02
CA PRO A 390 20.52 34.14 -10.88
C PRO A 390 20.64 34.48 -12.37
N CYS A 391 20.40 33.49 -13.24
CA CYS A 391 20.24 33.68 -14.69
C CYS A 391 18.78 33.41 -15.15
N PRO A 392 18.35 34.01 -16.28
CA PRO A 392 16.92 34.16 -16.60
C PRO A 392 16.34 33.05 -17.48
N ALA A 393 15.02 32.89 -17.41
CA ALA A 393 14.23 32.15 -18.40
C ALA A 393 14.32 32.79 -19.80
N ARG A 394 14.08 31.97 -20.84
CA ARG A 394 13.92 32.45 -22.22
C ARG A 394 12.61 31.93 -22.82
N THR A 395 11.76 32.89 -23.20
CA THR A 395 10.87 32.93 -24.38
C THR A 395 10.30 31.61 -24.88
#